data_AF-A0A2E8ZTB2-F1
#
_entry.id   AF-A0A2E8ZTB2-F1
#
_cell.length_a   1.000
_cell.length_b   1.000
_cell.length_c   1.000
_cell.angle_alpha   90.00
_cell.angle_beta   90.00
_cell.angle_gamma   90.00
#
_symmetry.space_group_name_H-M   'P 1'
#
loop_
_entity.id
_entity.type
_entity.pdbx_description
1 polymer ?
#
loop_
_entity_poly.entity_id
_entity_poly.type
_entity_poly.pdbx_seq_one_letter_code
_entity_poly.pdbx_strand_id
1 'polypeptide(L)'
;MSHHNTAFHQLLKPVSRHEFESLAKIHHSGQKLRSATRWDQFIGMTIAQLSGKQSLRDIQANLETQRNKLYHLGAQPIARSTLARLNQKQPADLYKALFGKLLNRCKSQASGTHKFRFKNPLYSLDASAIDLSLNLFPWAAHRDDTANVKLSVGLNHGTMIPEFVALSDGNENDMV
;
A
#
# COMPACT_ATOMS: atom_id res chain seq x y z
N MET A 1 -15.12 -7.29 -26.12
CA MET A 1 -15.63 -7.36 -24.74
C MET A 1 -15.79 -5.95 -24.22
N SER A 2 -16.97 -5.56 -23.75
CA SER A 2 -17.23 -4.21 -23.23
C SER A 2 -16.37 -3.94 -21.99
N HIS A 3 -15.74 -2.76 -21.96
CA HIS A 3 -14.88 -2.33 -20.86
C HIS A 3 -15.72 -2.03 -19.61
N HIS A 4 -15.81 -2.99 -18.70
CA HIS A 4 -16.48 -2.79 -17.41
C HIS A 4 -15.47 -2.31 -16.38
N ASN A 5 -15.64 -1.07 -15.92
CA ASN A 5 -14.77 -0.52 -14.91
C ASN A 5 -15.10 -1.14 -13.54
N THR A 6 -14.18 -1.95 -13.02
CA THR A 6 -14.34 -2.55 -11.68
C THR A 6 -14.19 -1.47 -10.60
N ALA A 7 -14.80 -1.67 -9.42
CA ALA A 7 -14.54 -0.79 -8.26
C ALA A 7 -13.04 -0.68 -7.95
N PHE A 8 -12.31 -1.79 -8.12
CA PHE A 8 -10.86 -1.83 -7.98
C PHE A 8 -10.14 -0.94 -9.02
N HIS A 9 -10.58 -0.89 -10.27
CA HIS A 9 -10.04 0.06 -11.25
C HIS A 9 -10.25 1.51 -10.79
N GLN A 10 -11.42 1.82 -10.22
CA GLN A 10 -11.69 3.17 -9.71
C GLN A 10 -10.73 3.55 -8.57
N LEU A 11 -10.46 2.63 -7.65
CA LEU A 11 -9.48 2.82 -6.57
C LEU A 11 -8.07 3.07 -7.08
N LEU A 12 -7.71 2.48 -8.22
CA LEU A 12 -6.40 2.63 -8.84
C LEU A 12 -6.27 3.84 -9.77
N LYS A 13 -7.35 4.57 -10.06
CA LYS A 13 -7.30 5.78 -10.91
C LYS A 13 -6.22 6.79 -10.49
N PRO A 14 -5.95 7.03 -9.19
CA PRO A 14 -4.89 7.94 -8.79
C PRO A 14 -3.49 7.44 -9.16
N VAL A 15 -3.30 6.15 -9.45
CA VAL A 15 -2.02 5.55 -9.78
C VAL A 15 -1.79 5.59 -11.29
N SER A 16 -0.93 6.49 -11.75
CA SER A 16 -0.54 6.54 -13.17
C SER A 16 0.31 5.32 -13.53
N ARG A 17 -0.15 4.54 -14.52
CA ARG A 17 0.57 3.36 -15.03
C ARG A 17 1.98 3.71 -15.52
N HIS A 18 2.11 4.80 -16.28
CA HIS A 18 3.38 5.26 -16.81
C HIS A 18 4.37 5.69 -15.71
N GLU A 19 3.87 6.44 -14.72
CA GLU A 19 4.67 6.86 -13.56
C GLU A 19 5.12 5.64 -12.75
N PHE A 20 4.22 4.70 -12.51
CA PHE A 20 4.55 3.45 -11.82
C PHE A 20 5.63 2.67 -12.57
N GLU A 21 5.53 2.48 -13.88
CA GLU A 21 6.52 1.73 -14.65
C GLU A 21 7.88 2.42 -14.70
N SER A 22 7.90 3.75 -14.71
CA SER A 22 9.13 4.53 -14.61
C SER A 22 9.81 4.31 -13.27
N LEU A 23 9.06 4.40 -12.15
CA LEU A 23 9.57 4.08 -10.82
C LEU A 23 10.01 2.61 -10.72
N ALA A 24 9.25 1.70 -11.31
CA ALA A 24 9.56 0.27 -11.29
C ALA A 24 10.89 -0.03 -11.99
N LYS A 25 11.24 0.70 -13.06
CA LYS A 25 12.54 0.59 -13.72
C LYS A 25 13.66 1.15 -12.85
N ILE A 26 13.45 2.31 -12.22
CA ILE A 26 14.44 2.96 -11.35
C ILE A 26 14.78 2.08 -10.15
N HIS A 27 13.77 1.48 -9.52
CA HIS A 27 13.92 0.66 -8.31
C HIS A 27 14.01 -0.85 -8.61
N HIS A 28 14.22 -1.25 -9.87
CA HIS A 28 14.39 -2.66 -10.21
C HIS A 28 15.74 -3.16 -9.73
N SER A 29 15.76 -4.35 -9.11
CA SER A 29 17.01 -4.99 -8.71
C SER A 29 17.17 -6.37 -9.35
N GLY A 30 18.37 -6.64 -9.88
CA GLY A 30 18.74 -7.93 -10.47
C GLY A 30 18.23 -8.14 -11.90
N GLN A 31 18.10 -9.42 -12.30
CA GLN A 31 17.77 -9.79 -13.67
C GLN A 31 16.38 -9.32 -14.11
N LYS A 32 16.21 -9.10 -15.42
CA LYS A 32 14.93 -8.75 -16.04
C LYS A 32 13.88 -9.81 -15.74
N LEU A 33 12.69 -9.36 -15.36
CA LEU A 33 11.55 -10.24 -15.14
C LEU A 33 11.00 -10.75 -16.49
N ARG A 34 10.71 -12.05 -16.57
CA ARG A 34 10.27 -12.71 -17.82
C ARG A 34 8.77 -12.97 -17.87
N SER A 35 8.20 -13.49 -16.79
CA SER A 35 6.82 -13.98 -16.74
C SER A 35 5.86 -13.13 -15.90
N ALA A 36 6.36 -12.09 -15.25
CA ALA A 36 5.56 -11.16 -14.44
C ALA A 36 6.24 -9.79 -14.42
N THR A 37 5.47 -8.75 -14.16
CA THR A 37 5.96 -7.38 -14.01
C THR A 37 5.83 -6.92 -12.56
N ARG A 38 6.47 -5.79 -12.22
CA ARG A 38 6.24 -5.11 -10.93
C ARG A 38 4.79 -4.63 -10.80
N TRP A 39 4.12 -4.36 -11.91
CA TRP A 39 2.71 -3.98 -11.91
C TRP A 39 1.81 -5.15 -11.53
N ASP A 40 2.03 -6.31 -12.13
CA ASP A 40 1.26 -7.51 -11.78
C ASP A 40 1.36 -7.77 -10.27
N GLN A 41 2.56 -7.64 -9.71
CA GLN A 41 2.80 -7.88 -8.28
C GLN A 41 2.20 -6.77 -7.42
N PHE A 42 2.24 -5.51 -7.84
CA PHE A 42 1.51 -4.43 -7.17
C PHE A 42 0.00 -4.68 -7.15
N ILE A 43 -0.60 -5.06 -8.28
CA ILE A 43 -2.03 -5.37 -8.37
C ILE A 43 -2.37 -6.56 -7.49
N GLY A 44 -1.58 -7.63 -7.55
CA GLY A 44 -1.75 -8.81 -6.70
C GLY A 44 -1.71 -8.48 -5.20
N MET A 45 -0.73 -7.70 -4.77
CA MET A 45 -0.60 -7.28 -3.37
C MET A 45 -1.71 -6.31 -2.95
N THR A 46 -2.14 -5.39 -3.82
CA THR A 46 -3.22 -4.44 -3.50
C THR A 46 -4.57 -5.15 -3.38
N ILE A 47 -4.88 -6.07 -4.29
CA ILE A 47 -6.08 -6.92 -4.19
C ILE A 47 -6.04 -7.73 -2.89
N ALA A 48 -4.87 -8.31 -2.58
CA ALA A 48 -4.70 -9.09 -1.36
C ALA A 48 -5.05 -8.29 -0.10
N GLN A 49 -4.52 -7.08 0.02
CA GLN A 49 -4.78 -6.18 1.15
C GLN A 49 -6.26 -5.80 1.23
N LEU A 50 -6.85 -5.33 0.13
CA LEU A 50 -8.24 -4.87 0.12
C LEU A 50 -9.27 -5.98 0.32
N SER A 51 -8.93 -7.23 0.00
CA SER A 51 -9.82 -8.38 0.14
C SER A 51 -9.46 -9.32 1.29
N GLY A 52 -8.52 -8.92 2.16
CA GLY A 52 -8.15 -9.68 3.36
C GLY A 52 -7.50 -11.04 3.06
N LYS A 53 -6.74 -11.15 1.96
CA LYS A 53 -6.07 -12.41 1.56
C LYS A 53 -4.85 -12.66 2.42
N GLN A 54 -4.84 -13.81 3.11
CA GLN A 54 -3.84 -14.10 4.13
C GLN A 54 -2.69 -15.01 3.67
N SER A 55 -2.71 -15.53 2.42
CA SER A 55 -1.63 -16.38 1.93
C SER A 55 -1.33 -16.18 0.45
N LEU A 56 -0.07 -16.44 0.05
CA LEU A 56 0.33 -16.38 -1.37
C LEU A 56 -0.48 -17.32 -2.27
N ARG A 57 -0.96 -18.45 -1.74
CA ARG A 57 -1.82 -19.40 -2.47
C ARG A 57 -3.20 -18.80 -2.71
N ASP A 58 -3.79 -18.17 -1.70
CA ASP A 58 -5.10 -17.52 -1.80
C ASP A 58 -5.03 -16.31 -2.75
N ILE A 59 -3.96 -15.52 -2.70
CA ILE A 59 -3.71 -14.43 -3.66
C ILE A 59 -3.66 -14.99 -5.09
N GLN A 60 -2.84 -16.02 -5.33
CA GLN A 60 -2.71 -16.60 -6.66
C GLN A 60 -4.03 -17.20 -7.18
N ALA A 61 -4.76 -17.94 -6.35
CA ALA A 61 -6.06 -18.51 -6.72
C ALA A 61 -7.07 -17.40 -7.07
N ASN A 62 -7.13 -16.33 -6.28
CA ASN A 62 -8.00 -15.20 -6.53
C ASN A 62 -7.68 -14.49 -7.86
N LEU A 63 -6.39 -14.25 -8.13
CA LEU A 63 -5.95 -13.65 -9.39
C LEU A 63 -6.32 -14.52 -10.60
N GLU A 64 -6.16 -15.85 -10.50
CA GLU A 64 -6.56 -16.77 -11.56
C GLU A 64 -8.07 -16.73 -11.84
N THR A 65 -8.90 -16.76 -10.78
CA THR A 65 -10.36 -16.64 -10.93
C THR A 65 -10.78 -15.31 -11.56
N GLN A 66 -10.02 -14.23 -11.32
CA GLN A 66 -10.32 -12.89 -11.83
C GLN A 66 -9.54 -12.51 -13.10
N ARG A 67 -8.90 -13.46 -13.79
CA ARG A 67 -8.07 -13.22 -14.97
C ARG A 67 -8.69 -12.27 -16.01
N ASN A 68 -9.96 -12.47 -16.35
CA ASN A 68 -10.67 -11.64 -17.32
C ASN A 68 -10.81 -10.17 -16.86
N LYS A 69 -10.94 -9.93 -15.55
CA LYS A 69 -11.01 -8.59 -14.97
C LYS A 69 -9.62 -7.93 -14.86
N LEU A 70 -8.57 -8.71 -14.60
CA LEU A 70 -7.19 -8.23 -14.55
C LEU A 70 -6.71 -7.66 -15.88
N TYR A 71 -7.18 -8.22 -17.00
CA TYR A 71 -6.88 -7.69 -18.33
C TYR A 71 -7.23 -6.20 -18.47
N HIS A 72 -8.37 -5.76 -17.93
CA HIS A 72 -8.79 -4.35 -17.94
C HIS A 72 -7.96 -3.45 -17.01
N LEU A 73 -7.12 -4.04 -16.16
CA LEU A 73 -6.17 -3.35 -15.29
C LEU A 73 -4.75 -3.37 -15.88
N GLY A 74 -4.57 -3.95 -17.07
CA GLY A 74 -3.25 -4.16 -17.68
C GLY A 74 -2.36 -5.08 -16.85
N ALA A 75 -2.97 -6.02 -16.12
CA ALA A 75 -2.29 -6.98 -15.24
C ALA A 75 -2.65 -8.41 -15.61
N GLN A 76 -1.85 -9.37 -15.16
CA GLN A 76 -2.04 -10.80 -15.36
C GLN A 76 -1.90 -11.56 -14.02
N PRO A 77 -2.49 -12.76 -13.91
CA PRO A 77 -2.22 -13.64 -12.77
C PRO A 77 -0.73 -13.95 -12.63
N ILE A 78 -0.24 -14.04 -11.39
CA ILE A 78 1.16 -14.37 -11.10
C ILE A 78 1.24 -15.71 -10.39
N ALA A 79 2.17 -16.56 -10.83
CA ALA A 79 2.49 -17.80 -10.15
C ALA A 79 2.98 -17.56 -8.71
N ARG A 80 2.54 -18.40 -7.77
CA ARG A 80 2.87 -18.28 -6.34
C ARG A 80 4.38 -18.10 -6.08
N SER A 81 5.23 -18.91 -6.72
CA SER A 81 6.69 -18.86 -6.57
C SER A 81 7.28 -17.56 -7.12
N THR A 82 6.74 -17.04 -8.21
CA THR A 82 7.15 -15.74 -8.78
C THR A 82 6.78 -14.60 -7.85
N LEU A 83 5.56 -14.60 -7.30
CA LEU A 83 5.12 -13.58 -6.34
C LEU A 83 5.98 -13.59 -5.07
N ALA A 84 6.24 -14.77 -4.50
CA ALA A 84 7.13 -14.94 -3.34
C ALA A 84 8.51 -14.34 -3.61
N ARG A 85 9.12 -14.71 -4.74
CA ARG A 85 10.46 -14.24 -5.13
C ARG A 85 10.49 -12.74 -5.38
N LEU A 86 9.44 -12.16 -5.98
CA LEU A 86 9.36 -10.71 -6.19
C LEU A 86 9.25 -9.97 -4.86
N ASN A 87 8.41 -10.43 -3.94
CA ASN A 87 8.28 -9.83 -2.61
C ASN A 87 9.58 -9.92 -1.80
N GLN A 88 10.34 -11.00 -1.95
CA GLN A 88 11.61 -11.18 -1.25
C GLN A 88 12.76 -10.36 -1.84
N LYS A 89 12.88 -10.31 -3.17
CA LYS A 89 14.10 -9.80 -3.83
C LYS A 89 14.02 -8.34 -4.27
N GLN A 90 12.83 -7.82 -4.51
CA GLN A 90 12.68 -6.48 -5.04
C GLN A 90 12.48 -5.47 -3.91
N PRO A 91 13.15 -4.31 -3.96
CA PRO A 91 13.11 -3.35 -2.87
C PRO A 91 11.71 -2.73 -2.70
N ALA A 92 11.39 -2.38 -1.46
CA ALA A 92 10.17 -1.65 -1.11
C ALA A 92 10.22 -0.17 -1.51
N ASP A 93 11.39 0.36 -1.88
CA ASP A 93 11.59 1.76 -2.26
C ASP A 93 10.68 2.22 -3.40
N LEU A 94 10.32 1.30 -4.31
CA LEU A 94 9.29 1.56 -5.32
C LEU A 94 7.99 2.08 -4.71
N TYR A 95 7.49 1.41 -3.66
CA TYR A 95 6.22 1.76 -3.02
C TYR A 95 6.36 3.03 -2.18
N LYS A 96 7.52 3.27 -1.57
CA LYS A 96 7.83 4.53 -0.90
C LYS A 96 7.79 5.71 -1.88
N ALA A 97 8.43 5.57 -3.04
CA ALA A 97 8.42 6.59 -4.08
C ALA A 97 7.02 6.82 -4.66
N LEU A 98 6.27 5.74 -4.91
CA LEU A 98 4.89 5.82 -5.37
C LEU A 98 3.99 6.54 -4.35
N PHE A 99 4.11 6.18 -3.06
CA PHE A 99 3.39 6.86 -1.99
C PHE A 99 3.69 8.35 -1.97
N GLY A 100 4.97 8.74 -2.07
CA GLY A 100 5.36 10.16 -2.12
C GLY A 100 4.72 10.91 -3.30
N LYS A 101 4.64 10.29 -4.48
CA LYS A 101 3.95 10.86 -5.65
C LYS A 101 2.44 11.05 -5.40
N LEU A 102 1.79 10.03 -4.84
CA LEU A 102 0.37 10.09 -4.51
C LEU A 102 0.09 11.14 -3.43
N LEU A 103 0.90 11.20 -2.38
CA LEU A 103 0.79 12.18 -1.30
C LEU A 103 0.89 13.61 -1.85
N ASN A 104 1.86 13.87 -2.72
CA ASN A 104 2.00 15.19 -3.33
C ASN A 104 0.80 15.56 -4.22
N ARG A 105 0.24 14.59 -4.95
CA ARG A 105 -0.97 14.79 -5.76
C ARG A 105 -2.16 15.13 -4.85
N CYS A 106 -2.36 14.40 -3.76
CA CYS A 106 -3.40 14.70 -2.78
C CYS A 106 -3.20 16.10 -2.18
N LYS A 107 -1.97 16.45 -1.76
CA LYS A 107 -1.66 17.79 -1.21
C LYS A 107 -1.96 18.92 -2.19
N SER A 108 -1.68 18.72 -3.48
CA SER A 108 -1.96 19.72 -4.52
C SER A 108 -3.46 19.92 -4.80
N GLN A 109 -4.30 18.93 -4.46
CA GLN A 109 -5.75 18.96 -4.68
C GLN A 109 -6.53 19.35 -3.41
N ALA A 110 -5.88 19.28 -2.25
CA ALA A 110 -6.53 19.57 -0.98
C ALA A 110 -6.81 21.06 -0.80
N SER A 111 -8.03 21.38 -0.41
CA SER A 111 -8.35 22.71 0.11
C SER A 111 -7.78 22.82 1.52
N GLY A 112 -7.08 23.91 1.83
CA GLY A 112 -6.53 24.15 3.17
C GLY A 112 -7.56 24.56 4.23
N THR A 113 -8.86 24.46 3.92
CA THR A 113 -9.94 25.00 4.76
C THR A 113 -10.87 23.89 5.25
N HIS A 114 -11.16 23.89 6.56
CA HIS A 114 -12.18 23.02 7.15
C HIS A 114 -13.50 23.77 7.32
N LYS A 115 -14.60 23.02 7.48
CA LYS A 115 -15.96 23.58 7.59
C LYS A 115 -16.33 24.13 8.98
N PHE A 116 -15.47 23.95 9.99
CA PHE A 116 -15.74 24.43 11.35
C PHE A 116 -15.67 25.96 11.49
N ARG A 117 -16.35 26.49 12.51
CA ARG A 117 -16.50 27.94 12.75
C ARG A 117 -15.23 28.65 13.21
N PHE A 118 -14.27 27.91 13.78
CA PHE A 118 -13.00 28.47 14.23
C PHE A 118 -12.00 28.59 13.07
N LYS A 119 -10.92 29.35 13.26
CA LYS A 119 -9.93 29.64 12.20
C LYS A 119 -8.69 28.72 12.23
N ASN A 120 -8.43 28.08 13.37
CA ASN A 120 -7.23 27.26 13.56
C ASN A 120 -7.41 25.89 12.93
N PRO A 121 -6.39 25.29 12.29
CA PRO A 121 -6.48 23.93 11.76
C PRO A 121 -6.92 22.94 12.85
N LEU A 122 -7.85 22.05 12.50
CA LEU A 122 -8.27 20.95 13.35
C LEU A 122 -7.51 19.69 12.97
N TYR A 123 -6.92 19.03 13.98
CA TYR A 123 -6.28 17.74 13.83
C TYR A 123 -7.02 16.69 14.64
N SER A 124 -7.22 15.51 14.06
CA SER A 124 -7.51 14.29 14.81
C SER A 124 -6.24 13.49 14.96
N LEU A 125 -5.93 13.13 16.20
CA LEU A 125 -4.87 12.20 16.53
C LEU A 125 -5.49 10.82 16.72
N ASP A 126 -4.90 9.83 16.08
CA ASP A 126 -5.27 8.43 16.27
C ASP A 126 -4.00 7.57 16.21
N ALA A 127 -4.03 6.44 16.91
CA ALA A 127 -2.93 5.49 16.92
C ALA A 127 -3.44 4.10 16.57
N SER A 128 -2.69 3.38 15.75
CA SER A 128 -3.03 2.02 15.34
C SER A 128 -1.81 1.11 15.48
N ALA A 129 -2.03 -0.10 15.98
CA ALA A 129 -1.02 -1.15 15.98
C ALA A 129 -0.99 -1.84 14.61
N ILE A 130 0.21 -2.00 14.05
CA ILE A 130 0.45 -2.80 12.85
C ILE A 130 1.10 -4.10 13.30
N ASP A 131 0.36 -5.19 13.21
CA ASP A 131 0.87 -6.51 13.56
C ASP A 131 1.92 -6.98 12.57
N LEU A 132 3.03 -7.47 13.11
CA LEU A 132 4.18 -7.97 12.38
C LEU A 132 4.42 -9.45 12.72
N SER A 133 5.04 -10.16 11.79
CA SER A 133 5.48 -11.53 12.07
C SER A 133 6.71 -11.52 12.96
N LEU A 134 6.61 -12.11 14.15
CA LEU A 134 7.74 -12.32 15.08
C LEU A 134 8.97 -12.94 14.39
N ASN A 135 8.75 -13.95 13.53
CA ASN A 135 9.82 -14.64 12.82
C ASN A 135 10.57 -13.76 11.82
N LEU A 136 9.89 -12.75 11.25
CA LEU A 136 10.47 -11.84 10.25
C LEU A 136 10.99 -10.55 10.89
N PHE A 137 10.37 -10.11 11.98
CA PHE A 137 10.64 -8.85 12.67
C PHE A 137 10.81 -9.07 14.18
N PRO A 138 11.84 -9.80 14.61
CA PRO A 138 12.06 -10.08 16.04
C PRO A 138 12.31 -8.82 16.87
N TRP A 139 12.81 -7.76 16.25
CA TRP A 139 13.03 -6.46 16.90
C TRP A 139 11.72 -5.75 17.31
N ALA A 140 10.58 -6.11 16.70
CA ALA A 140 9.27 -5.53 16.99
C ALA A 140 8.47 -6.36 18.02
N ALA A 141 9.12 -7.35 18.66
CA ALA A 141 8.48 -8.18 19.67
C ALA A 141 8.14 -7.34 20.91
N HIS A 142 6.85 -7.36 21.29
CA HIS A 142 6.39 -6.71 22.51
C HIS A 142 5.98 -7.76 23.58
N ARG A 143 5.54 -8.94 23.15
CA ARG A 143 5.33 -10.13 23.99
C ARG A 143 5.88 -11.36 23.28
N ASP A 144 5.96 -12.47 23.99
CA ASP A 144 6.49 -13.74 23.46
C ASP A 144 5.76 -14.23 22.20
N ASP A 145 4.47 -13.89 22.06
CA ASP A 145 3.59 -14.32 20.97
C ASP A 145 3.12 -13.18 20.06
N THR A 146 3.48 -11.93 20.35
CA THR A 146 3.06 -10.76 19.57
C THR A 146 4.21 -9.82 19.22
N ALA A 147 4.33 -9.49 17.94
CA ALA A 147 5.15 -8.38 17.45
C ALA A 147 4.27 -7.36 16.74
N ASN A 148 4.44 -6.08 17.07
CA ASN A 148 3.76 -5.01 16.38
C ASN A 148 4.57 -3.70 16.48
N VAL A 149 4.23 -2.78 15.60
CA VAL A 149 4.68 -1.39 15.68
C VAL A 149 3.49 -0.48 15.81
N LYS A 150 3.67 0.62 16.51
CA LYS A 150 2.63 1.63 16.68
C LYS A 150 2.78 2.70 15.61
N LEU A 151 1.68 2.97 14.91
CA LEU A 151 1.56 4.06 13.95
C LEU A 151 0.66 5.15 14.54
N SER A 152 1.25 6.29 14.90
CA SER A 152 0.51 7.46 15.36
C SER A 152 0.33 8.45 14.20
N VAL A 153 -0.91 8.89 13.96
CA VAL A 153 -1.27 9.73 12.81
C VAL A 153 -2.05 10.96 13.25
N GLY A 154 -1.58 12.13 12.81
CA GLY A 154 -2.32 13.38 12.88
C GLY A 154 -2.96 13.72 11.53
N LEU A 155 -4.29 13.58 11.46
CA LEU A 155 -5.08 13.90 10.29
C LEU A 155 -5.56 15.36 10.34
N ASN A 156 -5.20 16.15 9.33
CA ASN A 156 -5.72 17.51 9.17
C ASN A 156 -7.12 17.48 8.56
N HIS A 157 -8.13 18.01 9.25
CA HIS A 157 -9.52 18.05 8.76
C HIS A 157 -9.79 19.06 7.66
N GLY A 158 -8.89 20.02 7.44
CA GLY A 158 -8.97 20.93 6.30
C GLY A 158 -8.62 20.19 5.01
N THR A 159 -7.44 19.58 4.99
CA THR A 159 -6.90 18.93 3.80
C THR A 159 -7.33 17.47 3.63
N MET A 160 -7.80 16.84 4.71
CA MET A 160 -8.03 15.39 4.81
C MET A 160 -6.78 14.55 4.51
N ILE A 161 -5.60 15.10 4.84
CA ILE A 161 -4.29 14.46 4.61
C ILE A 161 -3.59 14.21 5.95
N PRO A 162 -2.97 13.04 6.13
CA PRO A 162 -2.06 12.79 7.24
C PRO A 162 -0.84 13.72 7.16
N GLU A 163 -0.66 14.57 8.17
CA GLU A 163 0.46 15.54 8.23
C GLU A 163 1.52 15.15 9.25
N PHE A 164 1.10 14.49 10.33
CA PHE A 164 2.00 13.93 11.34
C PHE A 164 1.90 12.42 11.28
N VAL A 165 3.04 11.75 11.13
CA VAL A 165 3.13 10.29 11.17
C VAL A 165 4.37 9.91 11.97
N ALA A 166 4.17 9.19 13.06
CA ALA A 166 5.25 8.64 13.87
C ALA A 166 5.10 7.13 13.93
N LEU A 167 6.22 6.43 13.75
CA LEU A 167 6.31 5.00 13.96
C LEU A 167 7.12 4.78 15.23
N SER A 168 6.60 4.02 16.17
CA SER A 168 7.31 3.65 17.39
C SER A 168 7.03 2.20 17.79
N ASP A 169 7.68 1.77 18.87
CA ASP A 169 7.51 0.41 19.38
C ASP A 169 6.09 0.20 19.91
N GLY A 170 5.59 -1.03 19.80
CA GLY A 170 4.23 -1.41 20.19
C GLY A 170 3.85 -1.13 21.64
N ASN A 171 4.84 -0.97 22.53
CA ASN A 171 4.65 -0.77 23.97
C ASN A 171 4.57 0.72 24.38
N GLU A 172 4.79 1.64 23.45
CA GLU A 172 4.74 3.05 23.82
C GLU A 172 3.30 3.48 24.07
N ASN A 173 3.06 4.13 25.21
CA ASN A 173 1.78 4.76 25.52
C ASN A 173 1.45 5.84 24.49
N ASP A 174 0.16 6.14 24.30
CA ASP A 174 -0.24 7.30 23.48
C ASP A 174 0.35 8.55 24.15
N MET A 175 1.30 9.19 23.47
CA MET A 175 1.74 10.51 23.87
C MET A 175 0.62 11.49 23.50
N VAL A 176 -0.11 11.94 24.53
CA VAL A 176 -1.09 13.02 24.45
C VAL A 176 -0.36 14.36 24.44
#